data_AF-A0A0F9UUG0-F1
#
_entry.id   AF-A0A0F9UUG0-F1
#
_cell.length_a   1.000
_cell.length_b   1.000
_cell.length_c   1.000
_cell.angle_alpha   90.00
_cell.angle_beta   90.00
_cell.angle_gamma   90.00
#
_symmetry.space_group_name_H-M   'P 1'
#
loop_
_entity.id
_entity.type
_entity.pdbx_description
1 polymer ?
#
loop_
_entity_poly.entity_id
_entity_poly.type
_entity_poly.pdbx_seq_one_letter_code
_entity_poly.pdbx_strand_id
1 'polypeptide(L)'
;MFIQIFSTGGTIDKVYFDALSEYQIGEPIAGELLSQARMGFEFAVESLVKKDSLDLDDTDRDLIHAKVSACPHEHILLTHGTDTMTVTGAGLADIDGKVIVLTGAMQPARFRDSDALFNLGLAIGALNTLGHGVYIAMSGRVFPVDQVRKNRLAGRFEANN
;
A
#
# COMPACT_ATOMS: atom_id res chain seq x y z
N MET A 1 1.34 2.11 -19.84
CA MET A 1 1.41 2.66 -18.46
C MET A 1 2.46 1.86 -17.71
N PHE A 2 3.32 2.52 -16.93
CA PHE A 2 4.25 1.86 -16.02
C PHE A 2 3.86 2.21 -14.59
N ILE A 3 3.80 1.23 -13.68
CA ILE A 3 3.51 1.44 -12.26
C ILE A 3 4.77 1.16 -11.45
N GLN A 4 5.26 2.17 -10.72
CA GLN A 4 6.26 1.93 -9.69
C GLN A 4 5.58 1.49 -8.40
N ILE A 5 5.94 0.32 -7.88
CA ILE A 5 5.43 -0.20 -6.62
C ILE A 5 6.51 -0.04 -5.57
N PHE A 6 6.20 0.64 -4.48
CA PHE A 6 7.03 0.70 -3.28
C PHE A 6 6.36 -0.14 -2.19
N SER A 7 7.12 -0.97 -1.49
CA SER A 7 6.62 -1.68 -0.30
C SER A 7 7.32 -1.22 0.97
N THR A 8 6.52 -1.03 2.02
CA THR A 8 7.00 -0.79 3.39
C THR A 8 6.72 -1.97 4.31
N GLY A 9 6.08 -3.03 3.79
CA GLY A 9 5.67 -4.19 4.55
C GLY A 9 4.25 -4.11 5.09
N GLY A 10 4.09 -4.28 6.41
CA GLY A 10 2.79 -4.39 7.07
C GLY A 10 2.11 -5.74 6.86
N THR A 11 0.85 -5.84 7.31
CA THR A 11 0.10 -7.11 7.33
C THR A 11 0.08 -7.84 6.00
N ILE A 12 0.00 -7.12 4.87
CA ILE A 12 -0.04 -7.73 3.53
C ILE A 12 1.16 -8.66 3.27
N ASP A 13 2.35 -8.29 3.76
CA ASP A 13 3.61 -9.02 3.60
C ASP A 13 3.96 -9.91 4.82
N LYS A 14 3.05 -10.05 5.79
CA LYS A 14 3.29 -10.82 7.03
C LYS A 14 3.38 -12.33 6.72
N VAL A 15 4.40 -12.99 7.27
CA VAL A 15 4.63 -14.44 7.17
C VAL A 15 4.67 -15.02 8.58
N TYR A 16 3.98 -16.14 8.79
CA TYR A 16 3.94 -16.87 10.06
C TYR A 16 4.79 -18.13 9.97
N PHE A 17 5.56 -18.41 11.02
CA PHE A 17 6.30 -19.66 11.17
C PHE A 17 5.62 -20.58 12.18
N ASP A 18 5.21 -21.76 11.71
CA ASP A 18 4.45 -22.76 12.45
C ASP A 18 5.17 -23.26 13.72
N ALA A 19 6.50 -23.35 13.69
CA ALA A 19 7.29 -23.89 14.79
C ALA A 19 7.42 -22.94 15.99
N LEU A 20 7.24 -21.62 15.81
CA LEU A 20 7.56 -20.63 16.85
C LEU A 20 6.39 -19.69 17.21
N SER A 21 5.27 -19.73 16.47
CA SER A 21 4.18 -18.73 16.59
C SER A 21 4.67 -17.28 16.44
N GLU A 22 5.86 -17.10 15.87
CA GLU A 22 6.45 -15.80 15.55
C GLU A 22 6.03 -15.42 14.13
N TYR A 23 5.88 -14.11 13.92
CA TYR A 23 5.68 -13.55 12.58
C TYR A 23 6.84 -12.64 12.23
N GLN A 24 7.06 -12.48 10.93
CA GLN A 24 7.91 -11.43 10.39
C GLN A 24 7.25 -10.77 9.19
N ILE A 25 7.74 -9.58 8.83
CA ILE A 25 7.39 -8.93 7.57
C ILE A 25 8.37 -9.44 6.51
N GLY A 26 7.83 -10.13 5.50
CA GLY A 26 8.61 -10.82 4.47
C GLY A 26 8.96 -9.95 3.26
N GLU A 27 9.25 -10.62 2.15
CA GLU A 27 9.40 -9.96 0.85
C GLU A 27 8.06 -9.40 0.36
N PRO A 28 8.06 -8.30 -0.42
CA PRO A 28 6.85 -7.73 -1.00
C PRO A 28 6.08 -8.74 -1.85
N ILE A 29 4.88 -9.11 -1.42
CA ILE A 29 4.06 -10.13 -2.10
C ILE A 29 3.35 -9.58 -3.35
N ALA A 30 3.25 -8.25 -3.48
CA ALA A 30 2.54 -7.60 -4.56
C ALA A 30 3.06 -8.01 -5.94
N GLY A 31 4.38 -8.12 -6.11
CA GLY A 31 4.96 -8.55 -7.38
C GLY A 31 4.54 -9.96 -7.79
N GLU A 32 4.54 -10.89 -6.84
CA GLU A 32 4.09 -12.28 -7.06
C GLU A 32 2.61 -12.30 -7.46
N LEU A 33 1.75 -11.64 -6.69
CA LEU A 33 0.30 -11.57 -6.95
C LEU A 33 -0.01 -10.97 -8.33
N LEU A 34 0.68 -9.90 -8.72
CA LEU A 34 0.45 -9.24 -10.01
C LEU A 34 1.00 -10.05 -11.19
N SER A 35 2.12 -10.75 -11.01
CA SER A 35 2.64 -11.65 -12.06
C SER A 35 1.66 -12.77 -12.44
N GLN A 36 0.85 -13.23 -11.47
CA GLN A 36 -0.16 -14.28 -11.68
C GLN A 36 -1.45 -13.74 -12.32
N ALA A 37 -1.69 -12.44 -12.21
CA ALA A 37 -2.95 -11.80 -12.60
C ALA A 37 -3.02 -11.40 -14.10
N ARG A 38 -2.01 -11.73 -14.92
CA ARG A 38 -1.94 -11.41 -16.37
C ARG A 38 -2.13 -9.91 -16.66
N MET A 39 -1.34 -9.09 -15.97
CA MET A 39 -1.43 -7.62 -16.08
C MET A 39 -1.13 -7.13 -17.50
N GLY A 40 -1.87 -6.10 -17.94
CA GLY A 40 -1.68 -5.40 -19.22
C GLY A 40 -0.75 -4.18 -19.13
N PHE A 41 0.06 -4.08 -18.08
CA PHE A 41 0.99 -2.99 -17.83
C PHE A 41 2.30 -3.52 -17.26
N GLU A 42 3.35 -2.72 -17.37
CA GLU A 42 4.66 -3.01 -16.78
C GLU A 42 4.75 -2.41 -15.38
N PHE A 43 5.48 -3.08 -14.49
CA PHE A 43 5.71 -2.60 -13.14
C PHE A 43 7.09 -3.01 -12.64
N ALA A 44 7.59 -2.27 -11.66
CA ALA A 44 8.72 -2.68 -10.83
C ALA A 44 8.31 -2.60 -9.36
N VAL A 45 8.87 -3.49 -8.54
CA VAL A 45 8.68 -3.48 -7.09
C VAL A 45 10.00 -3.13 -6.42
N GLU A 46 9.98 -2.14 -5.56
CA GLU A 46 11.09 -1.78 -4.69
C GLU A 46 10.65 -1.91 -3.22
N SER A 47 11.35 -2.75 -2.46
CA SER A 47 11.16 -2.85 -1.00
C SER A 47 11.96 -1.72 -0.34
N LEU A 48 11.27 -0.75 0.26
CA LEU A 48 11.93 0.36 0.98
C LEU A 48 12.28 -0.05 2.41
N VAL A 49 11.30 -0.66 3.09
CA VAL A 49 11.44 -1.18 4.45
C VAL A 49 10.57 -2.44 4.59
N LYS A 50 10.75 -3.18 5.70
CA LYS A 50 10.00 -4.40 6.05
C LYS A 50 9.54 -4.32 7.50
N LYS A 51 8.64 -3.38 7.79
CA LYS A 51 8.20 -3.07 9.16
C LYS A 51 6.69 -3.24 9.31
N ASP A 52 6.24 -3.47 10.54
CA ASP A 52 4.83 -3.20 10.86
C ASP A 52 4.61 -1.69 10.82
N SER A 53 3.44 -1.24 10.36
CA SER A 53 3.17 0.19 10.25
C SER A 53 3.19 0.94 11.58
N LEU A 54 2.98 0.24 12.70
CA LEU A 54 3.12 0.81 14.04
C LEU A 54 4.57 1.08 14.44
N ASP A 55 5.53 0.40 13.79
CA ASP A 55 6.97 0.53 14.04
C ASP A 55 7.64 1.50 13.05
N LEU A 56 6.88 2.08 12.13
CA LEU A 56 7.39 3.10 11.21
C LEU A 56 7.61 4.42 11.95
N ASP A 57 8.83 4.94 11.85
CA ASP A 57 9.23 6.24 12.40
C ASP A 57 9.28 7.33 11.30
N ASP A 58 9.68 8.54 11.69
CA ASP A 58 9.76 9.67 10.76
C ASP A 58 10.87 9.49 9.72
N THR A 59 11.98 8.81 10.07
CA THR A 59 13.06 8.52 9.12
C THR A 59 12.58 7.57 8.02
N ASP A 60 11.76 6.59 8.37
CA ASP A 60 11.13 5.72 7.37
C ASP A 60 10.19 6.50 6.45
N ARG A 61 9.42 7.45 6.98
CA ARG A 61 8.48 8.27 6.19
C ARG A 61 9.22 9.25 5.29
N ASP A 62 10.31 9.84 5.75
CA ASP A 62 11.20 10.67 4.93
C ASP A 62 11.82 9.88 3.78
N LEU A 63 12.24 8.63 4.03
CA LEU A 63 12.71 7.73 2.97
C LEU A 63 11.61 7.46 1.93
N ILE A 64 10.39 7.14 2.39
CA ILE A 64 9.25 6.90 1.49
C ILE A 64 8.98 8.14 0.63
N HIS A 65 8.90 9.32 1.25
CA HIS A 65 8.71 10.58 0.53
C HIS A 65 9.79 10.83 -0.51
N ALA A 66 11.06 10.75 -0.11
CA ALA A 66 12.20 10.98 -1.00
C ALA A 66 12.18 10.04 -2.21
N LYS A 67 11.85 8.76 -2.00
CA LYS A 67 11.76 7.75 -3.05
C LYS A 67 10.59 7.98 -4.00
N VAL A 68 9.42 8.31 -3.47
CA VAL A 68 8.24 8.64 -4.30
C VAL A 68 8.49 9.91 -5.11
N SER A 69 9.01 10.96 -4.48
CA SER A 69 9.34 12.25 -5.12
C SER A 69 10.37 12.10 -6.24
N ALA A 70 11.44 11.33 -6.01
CA ALA A 70 12.50 11.12 -6.99
C ALA A 70 12.13 10.13 -8.11
N CYS A 71 11.02 9.40 -7.97
CA CYS A 71 10.58 8.45 -8.98
C CYS A 71 10.23 9.18 -10.29
N PRO A 72 10.74 8.77 -11.46
CA PRO A 72 10.39 9.41 -12.73
C PRO A 72 9.00 9.02 -13.23
N HIS A 73 8.38 7.99 -12.64
CA HIS A 73 7.07 7.50 -13.07
C HIS A 73 5.94 8.27 -12.38
N GLU A 74 4.84 8.45 -13.13
CA GLU A 74 3.64 9.15 -12.69
C GLU A 74 2.76 8.31 -11.77
N HIS A 75 2.65 7.01 -12.03
CA HIS A 75 1.74 6.09 -11.33
C HIS A 75 2.51 5.32 -10.25
N ILE A 76 2.15 5.57 -8.99
CA ILE A 76 2.82 5.01 -7.82
C ILE A 76 1.83 4.19 -7.00
N LEU A 77 2.16 2.92 -6.76
CA LEU A 77 1.47 2.08 -5.79
C LEU A 77 2.34 1.93 -4.55
N LEU A 78 1.82 2.26 -3.37
CA LEU A 78 2.51 2.02 -2.11
C LEU A 78 1.79 0.93 -1.31
N THR A 79 2.41 -0.23 -1.15
CA THR A 79 1.91 -1.27 -0.24
C THR A 79 2.41 -1.01 1.17
N HIS A 80 1.48 -0.91 2.11
CA HIS A 80 1.73 -0.40 3.45
C HIS A 80 0.86 -1.12 4.51
N GLY A 81 1.36 -1.18 5.75
CA GLY A 81 0.55 -1.62 6.89
C GLY A 81 -0.59 -0.65 7.21
N THR A 82 -1.75 -1.16 7.63
CA THR A 82 -2.96 -0.35 7.66
C THR A 82 -3.02 0.66 8.80
N ASP A 83 -2.31 0.44 9.92
CA ASP A 83 -2.49 1.23 11.15
C ASP A 83 -2.05 2.69 11.05
N THR A 84 -0.99 2.97 10.31
CA THR A 84 -0.46 4.34 10.11
C THR A 84 -0.45 4.78 8.64
N MET A 85 -1.14 4.02 7.77
CA MET A 85 -1.22 4.29 6.33
C MET A 85 -1.67 5.72 6.01
N THR A 86 -2.66 6.25 6.74
CA THR A 86 -3.15 7.62 6.55
C THR A 86 -2.12 8.67 6.92
N VAL A 87 -1.26 8.39 7.90
CA VAL A 87 -0.17 9.29 8.32
C VAL A 87 0.88 9.36 7.21
N THR A 88 1.34 8.21 6.73
CA THR A 88 2.29 8.14 5.62
C THR A 88 1.72 8.79 4.36
N GLY A 89 0.46 8.50 4.02
CA GLY A 89 -0.19 9.09 2.85
C GLY A 89 -0.32 10.61 2.94
N ALA A 90 -0.68 11.16 4.11
CA ALA A 90 -0.73 12.60 4.30
C ALA A 90 0.64 13.26 4.11
N GLY A 91 1.72 12.56 4.51
CA GLY A 91 3.09 12.99 4.28
C GLY A 91 3.49 13.08 2.80
N LEU A 92 2.74 12.50 1.87
CA LEU A 92 3.02 12.53 0.42
C LEU A 92 2.18 13.57 -0.34
N ALA A 93 1.31 14.31 0.35
CA ALA A 93 0.30 15.17 -0.27
C ALA A 93 0.89 16.39 -0.99
N ASP A 94 2.15 16.74 -0.72
CA ASP A 94 2.90 17.82 -1.38
C ASP A 94 3.55 17.39 -2.71
N ILE A 95 3.47 16.11 -3.08
CA ILE A 95 4.07 15.59 -4.31
C ILE A 95 3.13 15.80 -5.50
N ASP A 96 3.52 16.74 -6.37
CA ASP A 96 2.77 17.07 -7.59
C ASP A 96 3.08 16.12 -8.76
N GLY A 97 2.17 16.10 -9.75
CA GLY A 97 2.40 15.42 -11.03
C GLY A 97 2.35 13.89 -10.98
N LYS A 98 1.82 13.31 -9.90
CA LYS A 98 1.75 11.87 -9.68
C LYS A 98 0.37 11.41 -9.24
N VAL A 99 -0.02 10.20 -9.63
CA VAL A 99 -1.14 9.47 -9.05
C VAL A 99 -0.57 8.47 -8.06
N ILE A 100 -0.74 8.74 -6.76
CA ILE A 100 -0.19 7.92 -5.68
C ILE A 100 -1.35 7.21 -4.99
N VAL A 101 -1.34 5.88 -5.02
CA VAL A 101 -2.35 5.07 -4.34
C VAL A 101 -1.69 4.21 -3.28
N LEU A 102 -2.11 4.37 -2.03
CA LEU A 102 -1.73 3.53 -0.90
C LEU A 102 -2.74 2.39 -0.75
N THR A 103 -2.24 1.19 -0.50
CA THR A 103 -3.08 0.03 -0.19
C THR A 103 -2.37 -0.93 0.74
N GLY A 104 -3.11 -1.91 1.25
CA GLY A 104 -2.62 -2.91 2.18
C GLY A 104 -3.64 -4.02 2.34
N ALA A 105 -3.56 -4.73 3.47
CA ALA A 105 -4.50 -5.79 3.78
C ALA A 105 -4.79 -5.83 5.28
N MET A 106 -6.01 -6.24 5.64
CA MET A 106 -6.38 -6.56 7.02
C MET A 106 -5.94 -7.96 7.41
N GLN A 107 -5.75 -8.86 6.43
CA GLN A 107 -5.22 -10.21 6.60
C GLN A 107 -3.98 -10.45 5.73
N PRO A 108 -2.99 -11.24 6.18
CA PRO A 108 -1.81 -11.54 5.39
C PRO A 108 -2.14 -12.12 4.01
N ALA A 109 -1.42 -11.70 2.97
CA ALA A 109 -1.74 -12.13 1.60
C ALA A 109 -1.65 -13.64 1.38
N ARG A 110 -0.88 -14.34 2.20
CA ARG A 110 -0.75 -15.81 2.15
C ARG A 110 -1.97 -16.55 2.70
N PHE A 111 -2.88 -15.87 3.39
CA PHE A 111 -4.09 -16.50 3.91
C PHE A 111 -5.13 -16.63 2.81
N ARG A 112 -5.85 -17.76 2.79
CA ARG A 112 -6.88 -18.06 1.77
C ARG A 112 -7.96 -16.97 1.68
N ASP A 113 -8.37 -16.44 2.84
CA ASP A 113 -9.45 -15.47 2.94
C ASP A 113 -8.92 -14.02 3.03
N SER A 114 -7.71 -13.78 2.49
CA SER A 114 -7.09 -12.45 2.52
C SER A 114 -7.76 -11.46 1.58
N ASP A 115 -7.90 -10.22 2.05
CA ASP A 115 -8.36 -9.07 1.27
C ASP A 115 -7.26 -8.46 0.36
N ALA A 116 -6.01 -8.95 0.45
CA ALA A 116 -4.84 -8.38 -0.24
C ALA A 116 -5.00 -8.28 -1.76
N LEU A 117 -5.38 -9.37 -2.43
CA LEU A 117 -5.49 -9.39 -3.90
C LEU A 117 -6.61 -8.46 -4.38
N PHE A 118 -7.73 -8.43 -3.65
CA PHE A 118 -8.85 -7.54 -3.96
C PHE A 118 -8.44 -6.07 -3.80
N ASN A 119 -7.77 -5.71 -2.70
CA ASN A 119 -7.31 -4.34 -2.46
C ASN A 119 -6.25 -3.91 -3.49
N LEU A 120 -5.33 -4.81 -3.90
CA LEU A 120 -4.37 -4.54 -4.98
C LEU A 120 -5.08 -4.27 -6.32
N GLY A 121 -6.07 -5.10 -6.67
CA GLY A 121 -6.87 -4.89 -7.88
C GLY A 121 -7.60 -3.55 -7.86
N LEU A 122 -8.20 -3.18 -6.72
CA LEU A 122 -8.84 -1.88 -6.52
C LEU A 122 -7.84 -0.73 -6.67
N ALA A 123 -6.65 -0.85 -6.08
CA ALA A 123 -5.61 0.17 -6.13
C ALA A 123 -5.08 0.39 -7.56
N ILE A 124 -4.91 -0.69 -8.33
CA ILE A 124 -4.56 -0.60 -9.75
C ILE A 124 -5.69 0.06 -10.55
N GLY A 125 -6.94 -0.31 -10.30
CA GLY A 125 -8.10 0.35 -10.93
C GLY A 125 -8.12 1.86 -10.66
N ALA A 126 -7.84 2.25 -9.41
CA ALA A 126 -7.71 3.66 -9.01
C ALA A 126 -6.60 4.36 -9.81
N LEU A 127 -5.40 3.76 -9.88
CA LEU A 127 -4.28 4.31 -10.67
C LEU A 127 -4.65 4.54 -12.14
N ASN A 128 -5.46 3.67 -12.75
CA ASN A 128 -5.85 3.82 -14.16
C ASN A 128 -6.90 4.92 -14.43
N THR A 129 -7.59 5.41 -13.40
CA THR A 129 -8.82 6.20 -13.59
C THR A 129 -8.81 7.56 -12.90
N LEU A 130 -7.93 7.75 -11.91
CA LEU A 130 -7.83 8.99 -11.15
C LEU A 130 -6.78 9.93 -11.74
N GLY A 131 -6.94 11.22 -11.44
CA GLY A 131 -5.94 12.25 -11.74
C GLY A 131 -4.84 12.31 -10.67
N HIS A 132 -3.95 13.30 -10.79
CA HIS A 132 -2.89 13.53 -9.83
C HIS A 132 -3.44 13.78 -8.42
N GLY A 133 -2.77 13.19 -7.43
CA GLY A 133 -3.17 13.24 -6.03
C GLY A 133 -2.77 11.98 -5.27
N VAL A 134 -3.06 11.98 -3.96
CA VAL A 134 -2.78 10.87 -3.05
C VAL A 134 -4.09 10.26 -2.58
N TYR A 135 -4.19 8.94 -2.70
CA TYR A 135 -5.41 8.18 -2.43
C TYR A 135 -5.14 6.95 -1.58
N ILE A 136 -6.15 6.49 -0.86
CA ILE A 136 -6.16 5.18 -0.18
C ILE A 136 -7.21 4.31 -0.84
N ALA A 137 -6.79 3.12 -1.28
CA ALA A 137 -7.65 2.08 -1.85
C ALA A 137 -7.77 0.90 -0.88
N MET A 138 -8.83 0.89 -0.08
CA MET A 138 -9.08 -0.11 0.96
C MET A 138 -10.59 -0.31 1.14
N SER A 139 -10.99 -1.50 1.60
CA SER A 139 -12.40 -1.78 1.98
C SER A 139 -13.40 -1.54 0.84
N GLY A 140 -12.99 -1.83 -0.41
CA GLY A 140 -13.85 -1.70 -1.60
C GLY A 140 -14.10 -0.28 -2.07
N ARG A 141 -13.37 0.71 -1.53
CA ARG A 141 -13.53 2.13 -1.88
C ARG A 141 -12.16 2.79 -2.07
N VAL A 142 -12.17 3.87 -2.85
CA VAL A 142 -11.02 4.74 -3.00
C VAL A 142 -11.36 6.08 -2.38
N PHE A 143 -10.45 6.62 -1.58
CA PHE A 143 -10.63 7.86 -0.86
C PHE A 143 -9.46 8.81 -1.14
N PRO A 144 -9.68 10.12 -1.29
CA PRO A 144 -8.63 11.12 -1.09
C PRO A 144 -8.00 10.94 0.29
N VAL A 145 -6.69 11.09 0.39
CA VAL A 145 -5.93 10.78 1.61
C VAL A 145 -6.34 11.62 2.84
N ASP A 146 -6.85 12.83 2.60
CA ASP A 146 -7.34 13.78 3.59
C ASP A 146 -8.79 13.52 4.04
N GLN A 147 -9.51 12.62 3.34
CA GLN A 147 -10.93 12.35 3.56
C GLN A 147 -11.21 10.94 4.08
N VAL A 148 -10.22 10.29 4.70
CA VAL A 148 -10.33 8.89 5.14
C VAL A 148 -9.65 8.65 6.49
N ARG A 149 -10.20 7.69 7.24
CA ARG A 149 -9.61 7.17 8.48
C ARG A 149 -9.75 5.65 8.59
N LYS A 150 -8.83 5.02 9.33
CA LYS A 150 -8.97 3.61 9.74
C LYS A 150 -9.93 3.50 10.92
N ASN A 151 -11.09 2.88 10.72
CA ASN A 151 -11.98 2.46 11.80
C ASN A 151 -11.52 1.10 12.33
N ARG A 152 -10.75 1.12 13.42
CA ARG A 152 -10.20 -0.09 14.04
C ARG A 152 -11.28 -1.03 14.59
N LEU A 153 -12.36 -0.47 15.16
CA LEU A 153 -13.47 -1.26 15.72
C LEU A 153 -14.22 -2.02 14.62
N ALA A 154 -14.42 -1.37 13.47
CA ALA A 154 -15.12 -1.98 12.34
C ALA A 154 -14.19 -2.75 11.38
N GLY A 155 -12.88 -2.72 11.62
CA GLY A 155 -11.89 -3.39 10.76
C GLY A 155 -11.85 -2.89 9.32
N ARG A 156 -12.13 -1.61 9.07
CA ARG A 156 -12.22 -1.05 7.71
C ARG A 156 -11.75 0.39 7.62
N PHE A 157 -11.55 0.88 6.40
CA PHE A 157 -11.42 2.30 6.09
C PHE A 157 -12.78 2.91 5.79
N GLU A 158 -13.01 4.14 6.25
CA GLU A 158 -14.23 4.89 5.99
C GLU A 158 -13.95 6.38 5.86
N ALA A 159 -14.88 7.11 5.24
CA ALA A 159 -14.74 8.53 5.03
C ALA A 159 -14.71 9.30 6.36
N ASN A 160 -13.99 10.42 6.38
CA ASN A 160 -14.10 11.39 7.46
C ASN A 160 -15.53 11.96 7.44
N ASN A 161 -16.14 12.06 8.62
CA ASN A 161 -17.47 12.66 8.78
C ASN A 161 -17.37 14.18 8.75
#